data_AF-A0A920DKW7-F1
#
_entry.id   AF-A0A920DKW7-F1
#
_cell.length_a   1.000
_cell.length_b   1.000
_cell.length_c   1.000
_cell.angle_alpha   90.00
_cell.angle_beta   90.00
_cell.angle_gamma   90.00
#
_symmetry.space_group_name_H-M   'P 1'
#
loop_
_entity.id
_entity.type
_entity.pdbx_description
1 polymer ?
#
loop_
_entity_poly.entity_id
_entity_poly.type
_entity_poly.pdbx_seq_one_letter_code
_entity_poly.pdbx_strand_id
1 'polypeptide(L)'
;MFLFIYQICFFCLIPVFFLNLLIKGAKQKLYLSKISNRIGLGFKKRNNPILIHAVSLGEVLGIKNFVKTLEGDNEIIISVSTATGLQKAQELYGHKHQVIFLPWDFFIFINLFSLFRYKTDPLI
;
A
#
# COMPACT_ATOMS: atom_id res chain seq x y z
N MET A 1 35.63 -21.53 16.55
CA MET A 1 35.56 -21.81 15.10
C MET A 1 34.15 -22.16 14.63
N PHE A 2 33.45 -23.13 15.25
CA PHE A 2 32.07 -23.50 14.89
C PHE A 2 31.04 -22.36 15.02
N LEU A 3 31.13 -21.54 16.07
CA LEU A 3 30.25 -20.36 16.25
C LEU A 3 30.36 -19.34 15.10
N PHE A 4 31.57 -19.13 14.58
CA PHE A 4 31.81 -18.17 13.49
C PHE A 4 31.23 -18.66 12.16
N ILE A 5 31.37 -19.97 11.87
CA ILE A 5 30.78 -20.62 10.69
C ILE A 5 29.24 -20.58 10.77
N TYR A 6 28.67 -20.87 11.94
CA TYR A 6 27.23 -20.79 12.18
C TYR A 6 26.68 -19.38 11.91
N GLN A 7 27.39 -18.35 12.38
CA GLN A 7 27.00 -16.95 12.21
C GLN A 7 27.04 -16.51 10.74
N ILE A 8 28.05 -16.93 9.98
CA ILE A 8 28.14 -16.68 8.54
C ILE A 8 27.01 -17.40 7.80
N CYS A 9 26.74 -18.68 8.11
CA CYS A 9 25.63 -19.42 7.50
C CYS A 9 24.29 -18.73 7.76
N PHE A 10 24.05 -18.25 8.98
CA PHE A 10 22.84 -17.53 9.33
C PHE A 10 22.73 -16.20 8.55
N PHE A 11 23.83 -15.44 8.45
CA PHE A 11 23.89 -14.23 7.65
C PHE A 11 23.66 -14.46 6.15
N CYS A 12 24.09 -15.59 5.60
CA CYS A 12 23.81 -15.98 4.21
C CYS A 12 22.36 -16.43 3.99
N LEU A 13 21.69 -16.98 5.00
CA LEU A 13 20.28 -17.40 4.91
C LEU A 13 19.32 -16.22 4.91
N ILE A 14 19.65 -15.13 5.61
CA ILE A 14 18.84 -13.90 5.66
C ILE A 14 18.54 -13.33 4.26
N PRO A 15 19.52 -13.05 3.37
CA PRO A 15 19.25 -12.49 2.05
C PRO A 15 18.45 -13.47 1.18
N VAL A 16 18.63 -14.78 1.33
CA VAL A 16 17.83 -15.78 0.60
C VAL A 16 16.36 -15.75 1.06
N PHE A 17 16.10 -15.57 2.35
CA PHE A 17 14.75 -15.43 2.89
C PHE A 17 14.08 -14.14 2.41
N PHE A 18 14.79 -13.01 2.49
CA PHE A 18 14.30 -11.71 1.97
C PHE A 18 14.07 -11.75 0.46
N LEU A 19 14.99 -12.35 -0.31
CA LEU A 19 14.85 -12.47 -1.76
C LEU A 19 13.62 -13.32 -2.13
N ASN A 20 13.36 -14.42 -1.43
CA ASN A 20 12.14 -15.22 -1.65
C ASN A 20 10.86 -14.45 -1.32
N LEU A 21 10.87 -13.63 -0.27
CA LEU A 21 9.75 -12.77 0.10
C LEU A 21 9.51 -11.70 -0.99
N LEU A 22 10.58 -11.07 -1.48
CA LEU A 22 10.55 -10.08 -2.54
C LEU A 22 10.09 -10.69 -3.87
N ILE A 23 10.58 -11.87 -4.25
CA ILE A 23 10.17 -12.56 -5.47
C ILE A 23 8.69 -12.94 -5.41
N LYS A 24 8.20 -13.45 -4.27
CA LYS A 24 6.76 -13.75 -4.09
C LYS A 24 5.90 -12.50 -4.13
N GLY A 25 6.38 -11.38 -3.59
CA GLY A 25 5.69 -10.08 -3.68
C GLY A 25 5.70 -9.49 -5.09
N ALA A 26 6.84 -9.56 -5.79
CA ALA A 26 7.04 -8.99 -7.13
C ALA A 26 6.37 -9.81 -8.24
N LYS A 27 6.20 -11.13 -8.07
CA LYS A 27 5.44 -11.99 -9.00
C LYS A 27 3.95 -11.66 -9.05
N GLN A 28 3.44 -10.79 -8.18
CA GLN A 28 2.05 -10.36 -8.24
C GLN A 28 1.87 -9.40 -9.41
N LYS A 29 1.29 -9.88 -10.52
CA LYS A 29 0.89 -9.10 -11.71
C LYS A 29 0.14 -7.80 -11.35
N LEU A 30 -0.59 -7.82 -10.23
CA LEU A 30 -1.31 -6.69 -9.67
C LEU A 30 -0.37 -5.52 -9.25
N TYR A 31 0.84 -5.83 -8.77
CA TYR A 31 1.85 -4.84 -8.41
C TYR A 31 2.33 -4.06 -9.64
N LEU A 32 2.75 -4.79 -10.69
CA LEU A 32 3.21 -4.19 -11.95
C LEU A 32 2.10 -3.37 -12.63
N SER A 33 0.86 -3.85 -12.58
CA SER A 33 -0.30 -3.14 -13.15
C SER A 33 -0.62 -1.81 -12.46
N LYS A 34 -0.15 -1.59 -11.23
CA LYS A 34 -0.45 -0.38 -10.43
C LYS A 34 0.81 0.44 -10.12
N ILE A 35 1.90 0.25 -10.90
CA ILE A 35 3.12 1.06 -10.76
C ILE A 35 2.85 2.56 -11.00
N SER A 36 1.87 2.88 -11.86
CA SER A 36 1.41 4.26 -12.09
C SER A 36 0.94 4.94 -10.81
N ASN A 37 0.28 4.20 -9.92
CA ASN A 37 -0.18 4.72 -8.64
C ASN A 37 1.02 5.11 -7.74
N ARG A 38 2.13 4.35 -7.80
CA ARG A 38 3.36 4.66 -7.03
C ARG A 38 4.03 5.97 -7.48
N ILE A 39 3.84 6.34 -8.74
CA ILE A 39 4.40 7.55 -9.34
C ILE A 39 3.52 8.78 -9.06
N GLY A 40 2.29 8.59 -8.58
CA GLY A 40 1.34 9.71 -8.44
C GLY A 40 0.43 9.89 -9.67
N LEU A 41 0.41 8.95 -10.62
CA LEU A 41 -0.33 9.05 -11.88
C LEU A 41 -1.58 8.16 -11.94
N GLY A 42 -2.59 8.60 -12.69
CA GLY A 42 -3.81 7.81 -12.94
C GLY A 42 -4.91 7.98 -11.90
N PHE A 43 -4.82 9.00 -11.05
CA PHE A 43 -5.87 9.34 -10.10
C PHE A 43 -6.98 10.16 -10.78
N LYS A 44 -8.23 9.74 -10.60
CA LYS A 44 -9.38 10.58 -10.98
C LYS A 44 -9.52 11.70 -9.96
N LYS A 45 -9.75 12.92 -10.46
CA LYS A 45 -10.03 14.08 -9.62
C LYS A 45 -11.34 13.83 -8.88
N ARG A 46 -11.28 13.86 -7.55
CA ARG A 46 -12.39 13.57 -6.65
C ARG A 46 -12.67 14.78 -5.76
N ASN A 47 -13.92 14.99 -5.40
CA ASN A 47 -14.31 16.14 -4.59
C ASN A 47 -14.16 15.77 -3.11
N ASN A 48 -13.03 16.17 -2.53
CA ASN A 48 -12.74 16.04 -1.10
C ASN A 48 -12.81 14.59 -0.56
N PRO A 49 -12.04 13.66 -1.15
CA PRO A 49 -12.05 12.27 -0.71
C PRO A 49 -11.38 12.08 0.66
N ILE A 50 -11.89 11.14 1.45
CA ILE A 50 -11.24 10.68 2.69
C ILE A 50 -10.18 9.65 2.31
N LEU A 51 -8.92 9.95 2.62
CA LEU A 51 -7.81 9.02 2.42
C LEU A 51 -7.56 8.21 3.69
N ILE A 52 -7.63 6.88 3.58
CA ILE A 52 -7.26 5.96 4.66
C ILE A 52 -6.01 5.22 4.21
N HIS A 53 -4.94 5.29 5.01
CA HIS A 53 -3.71 4.56 4.73
C HIS A 53 -3.62 3.32 5.62
N ALA A 54 -3.35 2.16 4.99
CA ALA A 54 -3.09 0.91 5.68
C ALA A 54 -1.73 0.36 5.24
N VAL A 55 -0.76 0.42 6.13
CA VAL A 55 0.61 -0.04 5.94
C VAL A 55 0.65 -1.57 5.86
N SER A 56 -0.19 -2.25 6.64
CA SER A 56 -0.18 -3.71 6.79
C SER A 56 -1.49 -4.40 6.42
N LEU A 57 -1.43 -5.71 6.18
CA LEU A 57 -2.63 -6.53 5.95
C LEU A 57 -3.58 -6.51 7.16
N GLY A 58 -3.03 -6.47 8.38
CA GLY A 58 -3.81 -6.40 9.62
C GLY A 58 -4.61 -5.10 9.71
N GLU A 59 -4.01 -3.97 9.33
CA GLU A 59 -4.69 -2.68 9.28
C GLU A 59 -5.82 -2.66 8.25
N VAL A 60 -5.60 -3.22 7.06
CA VAL A 60 -6.66 -3.35 6.03
C VAL A 60 -7.89 -4.07 6.55
N LEU A 61 -7.70 -5.11 7.38
CA LEU A 61 -8.78 -5.85 8.03
C LEU A 61 -9.39 -5.05 9.20
N GLY A 62 -8.56 -4.35 9.97
CA GLY A 62 -8.98 -3.55 11.13
C GLY A 62 -9.87 -2.36 10.76
N ILE A 63 -9.62 -1.71 9.62
CA ILE A 63 -10.41 -0.55 9.18
C ILE A 63 -11.81 -0.89 8.66
N LYS A 64 -12.21 -2.17 8.59
CA LYS A 64 -13.47 -2.59 7.96
C LYS A 64 -14.72 -1.92 8.54
N ASN A 65 -14.81 -1.86 9.87
CA ASN A 65 -15.93 -1.21 10.55
C ASN A 65 -15.87 0.31 10.40
N PHE A 66 -14.66 0.88 10.44
CA PHE A 66 -14.44 2.31 10.28
C PHE A 66 -14.82 2.81 8.87
N VAL A 67 -14.41 2.09 7.83
CA VAL A 67 -14.81 2.38 6.45
C VAL A 67 -16.32 2.34 6.33
N LYS A 68 -16.98 1.31 6.89
CA LYS A 68 -18.44 1.16 6.85
C LYS A 68 -19.18 2.36 7.47
N THR A 69 -18.64 2.97 8.53
CA THR A 69 -19.24 4.17 9.14
C THR A 69 -19.09 5.43 8.28
N LEU A 70 -18.10 5.46 7.38
CA LEU A 70 -17.80 6.60 6.52
C LEU A 70 -18.40 6.52 5.12
N GLU A 71 -18.87 5.33 4.68
CA GLU A 71 -19.32 5.07 3.30
C GLU A 71 -20.51 5.92 2.82
N GLY A 72 -21.22 6.62 3.71
CA GLY A 72 -22.47 7.34 3.39
C GLY A 72 -22.31 8.41 2.31
N ASP A 73 -21.87 9.61 2.69
CA ASP A 73 -21.78 10.76 1.77
C ASP A 73 -20.34 11.02 1.26
N ASN A 74 -19.36 10.22 1.72
CA ASN A 74 -17.95 10.49 1.46
C ASN A 74 -17.35 9.55 0.43
N GLU A 75 -16.57 10.10 -0.50
CA GLU A 75 -15.72 9.31 -1.37
C GLU A 75 -14.49 8.84 -0.58
N ILE A 76 -14.29 7.52 -0.46
CA ILE A 76 -13.14 6.97 0.29
C ILE A 76 -12.09 6.42 -0.69
N ILE A 77 -10.83 6.76 -0.41
CA ILE A 77 -9.66 6.20 -1.07
C ILE A 77 -8.86 5.42 -0.03
N ILE A 78 -8.56 4.16 -0.34
CA ILE A 78 -7.76 3.30 0.54
C ILE A 78 -6.40 3.13 -0.11
N SER A 79 -5.37 3.64 0.55
CA SER A 79 -3.98 3.48 0.13
C SER A 79 -3.31 2.38 0.94
N VAL A 80 -2.48 1.58 0.25
CA VAL A 80 -1.73 0.49 0.89
C VAL A 80 -0.26 0.53 0.52
N SER A 81 0.57 -0.03 1.40
CA SER A 81 2.02 -0.13 1.18
C SER A 81 2.47 -1.48 0.65
N THR A 82 1.72 -2.55 0.93
CA THR A 82 2.11 -3.94 0.59
C THR A 82 1.23 -4.55 -0.49
N ALA A 83 1.79 -5.45 -1.30
CA ALA A 83 1.06 -6.10 -2.39
C ALA A 83 -0.05 -7.04 -1.89
N THR A 84 0.21 -7.73 -0.77
CA THR A 84 -0.79 -8.54 -0.05
C THR A 84 -1.91 -7.68 0.53
N GLY A 85 -1.59 -6.52 1.11
CA GLY A 85 -2.57 -5.52 1.54
C GLY A 85 -3.42 -5.02 0.37
N LEU A 86 -2.82 -4.77 -0.80
CA LEU A 86 -3.54 -4.35 -2.01
C LEU A 86 -4.55 -5.40 -2.46
N GLN A 87 -4.13 -6.66 -2.55
CA GLN A 87 -5.02 -7.73 -2.96
C GLN A 87 -6.22 -7.83 -2.01
N LYS A 88 -5.97 -7.79 -0.70
CA LYS A 88 -7.07 -7.90 0.28
C LYS A 88 -7.96 -6.66 0.31
N ALA A 89 -7.39 -5.46 0.22
CA ALA A 89 -8.15 -4.23 0.14
C ALA A 89 -9.00 -4.16 -1.14
N GLN A 90 -8.46 -4.61 -2.27
CA GLN A 90 -9.19 -4.68 -3.54
C GLN A 90 -10.37 -5.67 -3.46
N GLU A 91 -10.20 -6.79 -2.76
CA GLU A 91 -11.27 -7.77 -2.50
C GLU A 91 -12.38 -7.19 -1.60
N LEU A 92 -12.01 -6.48 -0.54
CA LEU A 92 -12.96 -5.98 0.47
C LEU A 92 -13.66 -4.69 0.04
N TYR A 93 -12.93 -3.77 -0.59
CA TYR A 93 -13.37 -2.40 -0.81
C TYR A 93 -13.40 -2.03 -2.30
N GLY A 94 -12.75 -2.79 -3.18
CA GLY A 94 -12.57 -2.41 -4.59
C GLY A 94 -13.85 -2.30 -5.41
N HIS A 95 -14.98 -2.80 -4.91
CA HIS A 95 -16.28 -2.64 -5.57
C HIS A 95 -16.90 -1.26 -5.35
N LYS A 96 -16.63 -0.60 -4.21
CA LYS A 96 -17.22 0.70 -3.84
C LYS A 96 -16.18 1.81 -3.79
N HIS A 97 -14.97 1.49 -3.35
CA HIS A 97 -13.90 2.44 -3.06
C HIS A 97 -12.70 2.23 -3.96
N GLN A 98 -11.93 3.30 -4.13
CA GLN A 98 -10.70 3.22 -4.90
C GLN A 98 -9.56 2.69 -4.02
N VAL A 99 -8.94 1.59 -4.45
CA VAL A 99 -7.79 1.01 -3.76
C VAL A 99 -6.52 1.25 -4.57
N ILE A 100 -5.56 1.91 -3.94
CA ILE A 100 -4.34 2.43 -4.57
C ILE A 100 -3.10 2.02 -3.79
N PHE A 101 -1.94 2.01 -4.44
CA PHE A 101 -0.69 2.03 -3.70
C PHE A 101 -0.40 3.46 -3.25
N LEU A 102 0.16 3.60 -2.05
CA LEU A 102 0.73 4.88 -1.64
C LEU A 102 1.90 5.22 -2.59
N PRO A 103 1.97 6.48 -3.10
CA PRO A 103 3.12 6.96 -3.85
C PRO A 103 4.42 6.73 -3.08
N TRP A 104 5.52 6.62 -3.80
CA TRP A 104 6.83 6.61 -3.12
C TRP A 104 7.12 7.97 -2.50
N ASP A 105 7.87 7.96 -1.39
CA ASP A 105 8.19 9.14 -0.57
C ASP A 105 9.19 10.11 -1.22
N PHE A 106 9.14 10.24 -2.55
CA PHE A 106 9.89 11.26 -3.28
C PHE A 106 9.03 12.51 -3.42
N PHE A 107 9.67 13.67 -3.22
CA PHE A 107 9.03 14.97 -3.32
C PHE A 107 8.17 15.14 -4.59
N ILE A 108 8.67 14.65 -5.73
CA ILE A 108 7.98 14.78 -7.02
C ILE A 108 6.70 13.94 -7.08
N PHE A 109 6.70 12.74 -6.51
CA PHE A 109 5.55 11.82 -6.56
C PHE A 109 4.49 12.18 -5.53
N ILE A 110 4.91 12.63 -4.34
CA ILE A 110 4.01 13.20 -3.34
C ILE A 110 3.36 14.46 -3.89
N ASN A 111 4.13 15.37 -4.52
CA ASN A 111 3.56 16.59 -5.08
C ASN A 111 2.60 16.27 -6.22
N LEU A 112 2.94 15.33 -7.11
CA LEU A 112 2.05 14.89 -8.18
C LEU A 112 0.75 14.29 -7.62
N PHE A 113 0.84 13.48 -6.57
CA PHE A 113 -0.30 12.93 -5.85
C PHE A 113 -1.15 14.00 -5.15
N SER A 114 -0.50 14.96 -4.48
CA SER A 114 -1.14 16.09 -3.78
C SER A 114 -1.84 17.04 -4.74
N LEU A 115 -1.29 17.24 -5.94
CA LEU A 115 -1.89 18.05 -7.01
C LEU A 115 -3.24 17.48 -7.50
N PHE A 116 -3.51 16.19 -7.28
CA PHE A 116 -4.83 15.58 -7.49
C PHE A 116 -5.85 15.88 -6.36
N ARG A 117 -5.52 16.84 -5.48
CA ARG A 117 -6.30 17.43 -4.38
C ARG A 117 -6.63 16.47 -3.24
N TYR A 118 -5.73 16.47 -2.26
CA TYR A 118 -5.98 16.09 -0.88
C TYR A 118 -6.05 17.36 -0.04
N LYS A 119 -7.08 17.52 0.80
CA LYS A 119 -6.89 18.24 2.05
C LYS A 119 -6.24 17.23 2.97
N THR A 120 -4.91 17.29 3.09
CA THR A 120 -4.18 16.43 4.03
C THR A 120 -4.48 16.89 5.44
N ASP A 121 -5.61 16.47 5.98
CA ASP A 121 -5.75 16.38 7.42
C ASP A 121 -4.81 15.24 7.88
N PRO A 122 -4.00 15.46 8.93
CA PRO A 122 -2.90 14.57 9.28
C PRO A 122 -3.40 13.16 9.58
N LEU A 123 -2.72 12.19 8.96
CA LEU A 123 -2.94 10.74 9.04
C LEU A 123 -3.14 10.27 10.50
N ILE A 124 -4.26 9.60 10.77
CA ILE A 124 -4.45 8.66 11.88
C ILE A 124 -4.29 7.25 11.32
#